data_AF-A0A1V5KM13-F1
#
_entry.id   AF-A0A1V5KM13-F1
#
_cell.length_a   1.000
_cell.length_b   1.000
_cell.length_c   1.000
_cell.angle_alpha   90.00
_cell.angle_beta   90.00
_cell.angle_gamma   90.00
#
_symmetry.space_group_name_H-M   'P 1'
#
loop_
_entity.id
_entity.type
_entity.pdbx_description
1 polymer ?
#
loop_
_entity_poly.entity_id
_entity_poly.type
_entity_poly.pdbx_seq_one_letter_code
_entity_poly.pdbx_strand_id
1 'polypeptide(L)'
;MNERNYLIANTANGVWTYEGPSHRVLHTQVQHSTPVYRLYNSRAGSHFYSASLSEIASIQQTMGSWFTVEGIAFYALAGPVDGALPVYRFYSPGTASHFFTISEAEKRQIIATIPSSQLRYEGIAWYAFP
;
A
#
# COMPACT_ATOMS: atom_id res chain seq x y z
N MET A 1 4.24 11.80 16.85
CA MET A 1 5.45 11.26 16.19
C MET A 1 4.96 10.33 15.09
N ASN A 2 5.42 10.47 13.84
CA ASN A 2 4.98 9.56 12.78
C ASN A 2 5.66 8.17 12.96
N GLU A 3 5.00 7.12 12.49
CA GLU A 3 5.42 5.73 12.65
C GLU A 3 6.85 5.48 12.14
N ARG A 4 7.24 6.15 11.05
CA ARG A 4 8.62 6.17 10.53
C ARG A 4 9.63 6.60 11.59
N ASN A 5 9.43 7.76 12.21
CA ASN A 5 10.39 8.32 13.17
C ASN A 5 10.47 7.43 14.43
N TYR A 6 9.36 6.77 14.80
CA TYR A 6 9.37 5.80 15.90
C TYR A 6 10.19 4.55 15.55
N LEU A 7 10.01 3.98 14.35
CA LEU A 7 10.76 2.79 13.91
C LEU A 7 12.26 3.04 13.78
N ILE A 8 12.66 4.18 13.21
CA ILE A 8 14.08 4.56 13.10
C ILE A 8 14.70 4.75 14.49
N ALA A 9 13.96 5.32 15.44
CA ALA A 9 14.46 5.61 16.78
C ALA A 9 14.46 4.39 17.73
N ASN A 10 13.59 3.40 17.51
CA ASN A 10 13.33 2.32 18.48
C ASN A 10 13.60 0.91 17.95
N THR A 11 14.17 0.76 16.75
CA THR A 11 14.67 -0.53 16.27
C THR A 11 16.19 -0.57 16.39
N ALA A 12 16.75 -1.72 16.75
CA ALA A 12 18.19 -1.88 16.85
C ALA A 12 18.85 -1.52 15.51
N ASN A 13 19.95 -0.75 15.56
CA ASN A 13 20.73 -0.38 14.38
C ASN A 13 21.01 -1.62 13.52
N GLY A 14 20.48 -1.65 12.29
CA GLY A 14 20.70 -2.72 11.31
C GLY A 14 19.51 -3.65 11.02
N VAL A 15 18.36 -3.50 11.69
CA VAL A 15 17.16 -4.31 11.37
C VAL A 15 16.35 -3.73 10.21
N TRP A 16 16.25 -2.40 10.11
CA TRP A 16 15.53 -1.72 9.04
C TRP A 16 16.44 -0.73 8.32
N THR A 17 16.45 -0.80 6.99
CA THR A 17 17.10 0.20 6.14
C THR A 17 16.02 1.11 5.57
N TYR A 18 16.12 2.41 5.81
CA TYR A 18 15.21 3.38 5.20
C TYR A 18 15.66 3.67 3.76
N GLU A 19 14.85 3.26 2.80
CA GLU A 19 15.14 3.40 1.37
C GLU A 19 14.65 4.73 0.77
N GLY A 20 14.11 5.63 1.60
CA GLY A 20 13.53 6.89 1.16
C GLY A 20 12.01 6.81 0.94
N PRO A 21 11.35 7.95 0.66
CA PRO A 21 9.95 7.96 0.29
C PRO A 21 9.79 7.34 -1.11
N SER A 22 8.87 6.38 -1.26
CA SER A 22 8.57 5.82 -2.58
C SER A 22 7.67 6.71 -3.41
N HIS A 23 6.72 7.41 -2.77
CA HIS A 23 5.78 8.32 -3.43
C HIS A 23 5.17 9.30 -2.42
N ARG A 24 4.51 10.34 -2.91
CA ARG A 24 3.81 11.37 -2.14
C ARG A 24 2.30 11.20 -2.25
N VAL A 25 1.63 11.36 -1.12
CA VAL A 25 0.17 11.26 -0.98
C VAL A 25 -0.40 12.56 -0.42
N LEU A 26 -1.71 12.73 -0.56
CA LEU A 26 -2.44 13.91 -0.09
C LEU A 26 -2.99 13.63 1.31
N HIS A 27 -2.86 14.60 2.23
CA HIS A 27 -3.37 14.47 3.61
C HIS A 27 -4.78 15.03 3.78
N THR A 28 -5.25 15.81 2.80
CA THR A 28 -6.59 16.37 2.75
C THR A 28 -7.26 15.96 1.44
N GLN A 29 -8.57 15.85 1.48
CA GLN A 29 -9.35 15.60 0.28
C GLN A 29 -9.28 16.84 -0.62
N VAL A 30 -8.90 16.63 -1.88
CA VAL A 30 -8.95 17.63 -2.94
C VAL A 30 -9.78 17.12 -4.11
N GLN A 31 -10.10 18.00 -5.05
CA GLN A 31 -10.78 17.64 -6.27
C GLN A 31 -10.01 16.53 -7.01
N HIS A 32 -10.72 15.49 -7.46
CA HIS A 32 -10.13 14.31 -8.12
C HIS A 32 -9.17 13.49 -7.24
N SER A 33 -9.34 13.51 -5.92
CA SER A 33 -8.70 12.55 -5.02
C SER A 33 -9.69 11.51 -4.49
N THR A 34 -9.19 10.30 -4.26
CA THR A 34 -9.93 9.18 -3.66
C THR A 34 -9.30 8.81 -2.32
N PRO A 35 -10.11 8.51 -1.27
CA PRO A 35 -9.56 8.04 -0.01
C PRO A 35 -8.91 6.66 -0.15
N VAL A 36 -7.79 6.47 0.52
CA VAL A 36 -7.18 5.15 0.76
C VAL A 36 -7.36 4.82 2.22
N TYR A 37 -8.04 3.69 2.49
CA TYR A 37 -8.32 3.24 3.84
C TYR A 37 -7.21 2.34 4.36
N ARG A 38 -6.92 2.44 5.66
CA ARG A 38 -6.09 1.48 6.40
C ARG A 38 -6.98 0.50 7.15
N LEU A 39 -6.66 -0.77 7.02
CA LEU A 39 -7.30 -1.85 7.76
C LEU A 39 -6.22 -2.59 8.55
N TYR A 40 -6.45 -2.80 9.85
CA TYR A 40 -5.57 -3.62 10.68
C TYR A 40 -5.99 -5.08 10.61
N ASN A 41 -5.05 -5.97 10.27
CA ASN A 41 -5.20 -7.42 10.33
C ASN A 41 -4.61 -7.94 11.64
N SER A 42 -5.47 -8.23 12.62
CA SER A 42 -5.06 -8.69 13.95
C SER A 42 -4.43 -10.08 13.95
N ARG A 43 -4.68 -10.90 12.93
CA ARG A 43 -4.09 -12.24 12.79
C ARG A 43 -2.63 -12.19 12.33
N ALA A 44 -2.29 -11.24 11.46
CA ALA A 44 -0.94 -11.09 10.91
C ALA A 44 -0.14 -9.98 11.60
N GLY A 45 -0.77 -9.13 12.41
CA GLY A 45 -0.14 -7.93 12.98
C GLY A 45 0.28 -6.93 11.90
N SER A 46 -0.46 -6.87 10.79
CA SER A 46 -0.10 -6.09 9.59
C SER A 46 -1.23 -5.14 9.19
N HIS A 47 -0.89 -4.14 8.39
CA HIS A 47 -1.88 -3.23 7.79
C HIS A 47 -2.14 -3.59 6.33
N PHE A 48 -3.37 -3.36 5.90
CA PHE A 48 -3.82 -3.45 4.51
C PHE A 48 -4.32 -2.09 4.05
N TYR A 49 -4.01 -1.72 2.80
CA TYR A 49 -4.37 -0.42 2.24
C TYR A 49 -5.17 -0.62 0.95
N SER A 50 -6.31 0.06 0.85
CA SER A 50 -7.15 -0.01 -0.34
C SER A 50 -7.94 1.28 -0.60
N ALA A 51 -8.01 1.67 -1.88
CA ALA A 51 -8.91 2.69 -2.40
C ALA A 51 -10.26 2.11 -2.86
N SER A 52 -10.39 0.78 -2.89
CA SER A 52 -11.56 0.09 -3.42
C SER A 52 -12.56 -0.21 -2.31
N LEU A 53 -13.67 0.52 -2.31
CA LEU A 53 -14.76 0.28 -1.34
C LEU A 53 -15.36 -1.13 -1.46
N SER A 54 -15.38 -1.72 -2.65
CA SER A 54 -15.85 -3.09 -2.84
C SER A 54 -14.88 -4.13 -2.26
N GLU A 55 -13.57 -3.89 -2.35
CA GLU A 55 -12.55 -4.73 -1.72
C GLU A 55 -12.64 -4.65 -0.19
N ILE A 56 -12.79 -3.44 0.34
CA ILE A 56 -12.99 -3.22 1.78
C ILE A 56 -14.26 -3.92 2.26
N ALA A 57 -15.37 -3.78 1.53
CA ALA A 57 -16.63 -4.44 1.86
C ALA A 57 -16.49 -5.98 1.83
N SER A 58 -15.79 -6.52 0.82
CA SER A 58 -15.53 -7.96 0.73
C SER A 58 -14.67 -8.47 1.88
N ILE A 59 -13.62 -7.74 2.27
CA ILE A 59 -12.77 -8.07 3.42
C ILE A 59 -13.60 -8.05 4.71
N GLN A 60 -14.42 -7.02 4.92
CA GLN A 60 -15.27 -6.94 6.11
C GLN A 60 -16.30 -8.08 6.15
N GLN A 61 -16.86 -8.46 5.01
CA GLN A 61 -17.83 -9.55 4.93
C GLN A 61 -17.21 -10.93 5.16
N THR A 62 -16.01 -11.18 4.64
CA THR A 62 -15.39 -12.52 4.62
C THR A 62 -14.37 -12.73 5.74
N MET A 63 -13.73 -11.65 6.21
CA MET A 63 -12.61 -11.67 7.15
C MET A 63 -12.75 -10.62 8.27
N GLY A 64 -13.95 -10.08 8.51
CA GLY A 64 -14.19 -9.02 9.49
C GLY A 64 -13.86 -9.38 10.94
N SER A 65 -13.73 -10.67 11.29
CA SER A 65 -13.27 -11.11 12.60
C SER A 65 -11.79 -10.79 12.86
N TRP A 66 -10.98 -10.59 11.80
CA TRP A 66 -9.56 -10.28 11.89
C TRP A 66 -9.19 -8.93 11.30
N PHE A 67 -10.02 -8.38 10.41
CA PHE A 67 -9.80 -7.07 9.80
C PHE A 67 -10.65 -5.98 10.44
N THR A 68 -10.00 -4.95 10.98
CA THR A 68 -10.66 -3.75 11.51
C THR A 68 -10.35 -2.56 10.61
N VAL A 69 -11.38 -1.84 10.16
CA VAL A 69 -11.18 -0.57 9.43
C VAL A 69 -10.75 0.51 10.41
N GLU A 70 -9.57 1.07 10.22
CA GLU A 70 -9.05 2.16 11.08
C GLU A 70 -9.39 3.54 10.54
N GLY A 71 -9.85 3.62 9.29
CA GLY A 71 -10.28 4.85 8.64
C GLY A 71 -9.39 5.24 7.46
N ILE A 72 -9.45 6.52 7.07
CA ILE A 72 -8.69 7.07 5.94
C ILE A 72 -7.24 7.25 6.38
N ALA A 73 -6.33 6.60 5.65
CA ALA A 73 -4.89 6.75 5.86
C ALA A 73 -4.35 8.00 5.17
N PHE A 74 -4.78 8.21 3.93
CA PHE A 74 -4.42 9.31 3.05
C PHE A 74 -5.39 9.38 1.88
N TYR A 75 -5.24 10.41 1.04
CA TYR A 75 -5.94 10.55 -0.22
C TYR A 75 -4.94 10.37 -1.38
N ALA A 76 -5.33 9.58 -2.38
CA ALA A 76 -4.56 9.37 -3.60
C ALA A 76 -5.24 10.05 -4.79
N LEU A 77 -4.50 10.27 -5.87
CA LEU A 77 -5.08 10.84 -7.09
C LEU A 77 -6.00 9.78 -7.73
N ALA A 78 -7.22 10.18 -8.09
CA ALA A 78 -8.26 9.29 -8.61
C ALA A 78 -7.97 8.78 -10.04
N GLY A 79 -6.95 9.32 -10.70
CA GLY A 79 -6.56 8.96 -12.05
C GLY A 79 -5.26 9.65 -12.48
N PRO A 80 -4.84 9.42 -13.73
CA PRO A 80 -3.65 10.08 -14.29
C PRO A 80 -3.91 11.59 -14.40
N VAL A 81 -3.00 12.36 -13.82
CA VAL A 81 -2.87 13.82 -13.98
C VAL A 81 -1.41 14.13 -14.30
N ASP A 82 -1.12 15.30 -14.84
CA ASP A 82 0.25 15.68 -15.21
C ASP A 82 1.22 15.54 -14.03
N GLY A 83 2.29 14.78 -14.24
CA GLY A 83 3.31 14.47 -13.24
C GLY A 83 2.96 13.33 -12.27
N ALA A 84 1.74 12.79 -12.30
CA ALA A 84 1.37 11.63 -11.50
C ALA A 84 1.74 10.33 -12.21
N LEU A 85 2.20 9.36 -11.43
CA LEU A 85 2.52 8.00 -11.87
C LEU A 85 1.64 6.99 -11.13
N PRO A 86 1.34 5.84 -11.76
CA PRO A 86 0.63 4.76 -11.10
C PRO A 86 1.49 4.12 -9.99
N VAL A 87 0.86 3.81 -8.87
CA VAL A 87 1.40 2.94 -7.84
C VAL A 87 0.87 1.52 -8.07
N TYR A 88 1.78 0.59 -8.29
CA TYR A 88 1.52 -0.81 -8.60
C TYR A 88 1.38 -1.64 -7.33
N ARG A 89 0.36 -2.50 -7.26
CA ARG A 89 0.14 -3.43 -6.16
C ARG A 89 0.55 -4.84 -6.55
N PHE A 90 1.23 -5.50 -5.63
CA PHE A 90 1.53 -6.92 -5.69
C PHE A 90 1.06 -7.62 -4.42
N TYR A 91 0.62 -8.86 -4.55
CA TYR A 91 0.24 -9.73 -3.42
C TYR A 91 1.25 -10.86 -3.26
N SER A 92 1.74 -11.07 -2.03
CA SER A 92 2.55 -12.23 -1.68
C SER A 92 1.71 -13.26 -0.92
N PRO A 93 1.39 -14.42 -1.53
CA PRO A 93 0.59 -15.45 -0.87
C PRO A 93 1.27 -16.06 0.36
N GLY A 94 2.62 -16.12 0.37
CA GLY A 94 3.38 -16.74 1.46
C GLY A 94 3.28 -15.98 2.79
N THR A 95 3.18 -14.65 2.72
CA THR A 95 3.05 -13.76 3.90
C THR A 95 1.67 -13.15 4.05
N ALA A 96 0.77 -13.38 3.08
CA ALA A 96 -0.52 -12.72 2.97
C ALA A 96 -0.41 -11.18 3.01
N SER A 97 0.68 -10.62 2.47
CA SER A 97 0.97 -9.18 2.49
C SER A 97 0.96 -8.58 1.08
N HIS A 98 0.88 -7.24 1.03
CA HIS A 98 0.95 -6.49 -0.22
C HIS A 98 2.22 -5.66 -0.29
N PHE A 99 2.78 -5.59 -1.49
CA PHE A 99 3.90 -4.72 -1.83
C PHE A 99 3.43 -3.66 -2.82
N PHE A 100 3.92 -2.43 -2.66
CA PHE A 100 3.54 -1.28 -3.47
C PHE A 100 4.76 -0.58 -4.04
N THR A 101 4.75 -0.28 -5.34
CA THR A 101 5.83 0.47 -5.97
C THR A 101 5.30 1.44 -7.02
N ILE A 102 5.84 2.66 -7.05
CA ILE A 102 5.61 3.62 -8.14
C ILE A 102 6.60 3.41 -9.30
N SER A 103 7.68 2.62 -9.07
CA SER A 103 8.74 2.42 -10.03
C SER A 103 8.31 1.43 -11.09
N GLU A 104 8.12 1.94 -12.32
CA GLU A 104 7.85 1.11 -13.49
C GLU A 104 8.95 0.07 -13.74
N ALA A 105 10.22 0.44 -13.46
CA ALA A 105 11.36 -0.45 -13.61
C ALA A 105 11.32 -1.59 -12.58
N GLU A 106 11.01 -1.30 -11.32
CA GLU A 106 10.88 -2.32 -10.27
C GLU A 106 9.71 -3.26 -10.55
N LYS A 107 8.55 -2.71 -10.95
CA LYS A 107 7.41 -3.53 -11.39
C LYS A 107 7.82 -4.51 -12.49
N ARG A 108 8.53 -4.03 -13.53
CA ARG A 108 8.99 -4.89 -14.64
C ARG A 108 9.98 -5.93 -14.17
N GLN A 109 10.94 -5.57 -13.32
CA GLN A 109 11.93 -6.50 -12.80
C GLN A 109 11.28 -7.58 -11.95
N ILE A 110 10.35 -7.23 -11.05
CA ILE A 110 9.58 -8.19 -10.26
C ILE A 110 8.84 -9.17 -11.17
N ILE A 111 8.06 -8.67 -12.14
CA ILE A 111 7.29 -9.52 -13.07
C ILE A 111 8.21 -10.46 -13.86
N ALA A 112 9.40 -10.01 -14.25
CA ALA A 112 10.34 -10.80 -15.03
C ALA A 112 11.11 -11.84 -14.22
N THR A 113 11.29 -11.63 -12.91
CA THR A 113 12.26 -12.42 -12.11
C THR A 113 11.64 -13.16 -10.92
N ILE A 114 10.46 -12.74 -10.46
CA ILE A 114 9.78 -13.36 -9.31
C ILE A 114 8.56 -14.14 -9.82
N PRO A 115 8.44 -15.44 -9.50
CA PRO A 115 7.25 -16.22 -9.86
C PRO A 115 5.97 -15.62 -9.28
N SER A 116 4.88 -15.65 -10.05
CA SER A 116 3.57 -15.15 -9.59
C SER A 116 3.00 -15.91 -8.40
N SER A 117 3.50 -17.12 -8.11
CA SER A 117 3.20 -17.87 -6.89
C SER A 117 3.82 -17.27 -5.63
N GLN A 118 4.86 -16.45 -5.77
CA GLN A 118 5.55 -15.75 -4.67
C GLN A 118 5.14 -14.28 -4.58
N LEU A 119 5.03 -13.59 -5.72
CA LEU A 119 4.61 -12.19 -5.78
C LEU A 119 3.78 -11.94 -7.04
N ARG A 120 2.46 -11.88 -6.87
CA ARG A 120 1.50 -11.72 -7.97
C ARG A 120 1.22 -10.25 -8.21
N TYR A 121 1.37 -9.79 -9.45
CA TYR A 121 0.92 -8.46 -9.85
C TYR A 121 -0.62 -8.38 -9.84
N GLU A 122 -1.16 -7.36 -9.19
CA GLU A 122 -2.62 -7.16 -9.05
C GLU A 122 -3.16 -5.93 -9.78
N GLY A 123 -2.27 -5.12 -10.36
CA GLY A 123 -2.65 -3.92 -11.11
C GLY A 123 -2.23 -2.62 -10.43
N ILE A 124 -2.91 -1.54 -10.81
CA ILE A 124 -2.70 -0.20 -10.26
C ILE A 124 -3.56 -0.07 -9.00
N ALA A 125 -2.93 0.30 -7.89
CA ALA A 125 -3.59 0.57 -6.62
C ALA A 125 -4.23 1.97 -6.62
N TRP A 126 -3.46 2.97 -7.05
CA TRP A 126 -3.84 4.39 -7.15
C TRP A 126 -2.78 5.17 -7.95
N TYR A 127 -2.97 6.48 -8.12
CA TYR A 127 -1.98 7.39 -8.70
C TYR A 127 -1.40 8.31 -7.63
N ALA A 128 -0.11 8.64 -7.78
CA ALA A 128 0.62 9.48 -6.83
C ALA A 128 1.75 10.27 -7.54
N PHE A 129 2.24 11.32 -6.90
CA PHE A 129 3.50 11.95 -7.33
C PHE A 129 4.69 11.14 -6.80
N PRO A 130 5.79 11.01 -7.55
CA PRO A 130 7.01 10.39 -7.05
C PRO A 130 7.65 11.17 -5.88
#